data_AF-A0A4Y0BF78-F1
#
_entry.id   AF-A0A4Y0BF78-F1
#
_cell.length_a   1.000
_cell.length_b   1.000
_cell.length_c   1.000
_cell.angle_alpha   90.00
_cell.angle_beta   90.00
_cell.angle_gamma   90.00
#
_symmetry.space_group_name_H-M   'P 1'
#
loop_
_entity.id
_entity.type
_entity.pdbx_description
1 polymer ?
#
loop_
_entity_poly.entity_id
_entity_poly.type
_entity_poly.pdbx_seq_one_letter_code
_entity_poly.pdbx_strand_id
1 'polypeptide(L)'
;MDGNGALFGTLQGNTREVLHKFTVDLPKKHGRGGQSALRFARLRMEKRHNYVRKVAEVATQLFITNDKPNIAGLILAGSADFKTELSQSDMFDPRLQSKVIKLVDVSYGGENGFNQAIELAAESLQNVKFIQEKKLIGRYFDEISQVR
;
A
#
# COMPACT_ATOMS: atom_id res chain seq x y z
N MET A 1 6.74 -1.60 -1.73
CA MET A 1 7.02 -1.25 -3.13
C MET A 1 8.39 -0.63 -3.22
N ASP A 2 9.21 -1.13 -4.13
CA ASP A 2 10.52 -0.58 -4.41
C ASP A 2 10.68 -0.42 -5.93
N GLY A 3 11.69 0.35 -6.36
CA GLY A 3 12.04 0.55 -7.77
C GLY A 3 12.53 -0.72 -8.48
N ASN A 4 12.75 -1.81 -7.75
CA ASN A 4 13.15 -3.12 -8.29
C ASN A 4 12.02 -4.17 -8.24
N GLY A 5 10.90 -3.90 -7.56
CA GLY A 5 9.82 -4.87 -7.40
C GLY A 5 8.85 -4.59 -6.26
N ALA A 6 7.79 -5.38 -6.22
CA ALA A 6 6.73 -5.30 -5.23
C ALA A 6 6.53 -6.66 -4.55
N LEU A 7 6.23 -6.61 -3.25
CA LEU A 7 5.89 -7.76 -2.43
C LEU A 7 4.54 -7.47 -1.78
N PHE A 8 3.65 -8.44 -1.87
CA PHE A 8 2.33 -8.46 -1.25
C PHE A 8 2.33 -9.56 -0.20
N GLY A 9 1.90 -9.20 0.99
CA GLY A 9 1.82 -10.12 2.11
C GLY A 9 0.71 -9.72 3.06
N THR A 10 0.28 -10.69 3.84
CA THR A 10 -0.69 -10.54 4.91
C THR A 10 0.01 -10.74 6.25
N LEU A 11 -0.45 -10.00 7.24
CA LEU A 11 -0.05 -10.15 8.63
C LEU A 11 -1.30 -10.43 9.45
N GLN A 12 -1.35 -11.58 10.11
CA GLN A 12 -2.45 -11.95 11.00
C GLN A 12 -1.89 -12.25 12.39
N GLY A 13 -2.00 -11.26 13.29
CA GLY A 13 -1.43 -11.40 14.64
C GLY A 13 0.09 -11.55 14.56
N ASN A 14 0.59 -12.76 14.81
CA ASN A 14 2.02 -13.08 14.77
C ASN A 14 2.44 -13.90 13.53
N THR A 15 1.50 -14.27 12.66
CA THR A 15 1.81 -15.00 11.42
C THR A 15 1.97 -14.02 10.27
N ARG A 16 3.10 -14.13 9.57
CA ARG A 16 3.39 -13.37 8.35
C ARG A 16 3.32 -14.32 7.16
N GLU A 17 2.60 -13.93 6.12
CA GLU A 17 2.49 -14.71 4.90
C GLU A 17 2.78 -13.82 3.69
N VAL A 18 3.62 -14.32 2.78
CA VAL A 18 3.93 -13.64 1.52
C VAL A 18 3.08 -14.28 0.44
N LEU A 19 2.09 -13.53 -0.07
CA LEU A 19 1.13 -14.01 -1.06
C LEU A 19 1.74 -13.99 -2.45
N HIS A 20 2.37 -12.87 -2.82
CA HIS A 20 2.89 -12.69 -4.15
C HIS A 20 4.09 -11.73 -4.13
N LYS A 21 5.07 -12.02 -4.97
CA LYS A 21 6.20 -11.12 -5.20
C LYS A 21 6.53 -11.12 -6.68
N PHE A 22 6.83 -9.93 -7.20
CA PHE A 22 7.36 -9.80 -8.55
C PHE A 22 8.39 -8.69 -8.62
N THR A 23 9.36 -8.89 -9.50
CA THR A 23 10.41 -7.91 -9.80
C THR A 23 10.05 -7.11 -11.03
N VAL A 24 10.53 -5.88 -11.09
CA VAL A 24 10.37 -4.99 -12.25
C VAL A 24 11.67 -4.26 -12.50
N ASP A 25 12.12 -4.29 -13.75
CA ASP A 25 13.25 -3.50 -14.19
C ASP A 25 12.78 -2.12 -14.65
N LEU A 26 12.85 -1.15 -13.74
CA LEU A 26 12.62 0.24 -14.10
C LEU A 26 13.92 0.88 -14.64
N PRO A 27 13.87 1.60 -15.78
CA PRO A 27 15.05 2.27 -16.31
C PRO A 27 15.58 3.26 -15.27
N LYS A 28 16.90 3.33 -15.03
CA LYS A 28 17.55 4.25 -14.06
C LYS A 28 17.71 5.67 -14.57
N LYS A 29 17.80 6.67 -13.68
CA LYS A 29 17.79 8.10 -14.05
C LYS A 29 19.07 8.36 -14.83
N HIS A 30 18.96 8.63 -16.12
CA HIS A 30 20.12 8.97 -16.93
C HIS A 30 20.46 10.43 -16.69
N GLY A 31 21.65 10.68 -16.14
CA GLY A 31 22.16 12.03 -15.86
C GLY A 31 22.93 12.65 -17.03
N ARG A 32 23.13 11.93 -18.14
CA ARG A 32 23.82 12.44 -19.32
C ARG A 32 22.80 13.09 -20.27
N GLY A 33 22.91 14.42 -20.43
CA GLY A 33 22.06 15.21 -21.31
C GLY A 33 22.29 14.90 -22.79
N GLY A 34 21.27 15.17 -23.62
CA GLY A 34 21.29 14.99 -25.07
C GLY A 34 19.90 15.17 -25.69
N GLN A 35 19.81 15.18 -27.02
CA GLN A 35 18.53 15.35 -27.76
C GLN A 35 17.50 14.26 -27.41
N SER A 36 17.97 13.07 -27.04
CA SER A 36 17.12 11.95 -26.63
C SER A 36 16.73 11.95 -25.15
N ALA A 37 17.26 12.87 -24.33
CA ALA A 37 17.03 12.90 -22.88
C ALA A 37 15.54 13.04 -22.51
N LEU A 38 14.81 13.90 -23.22
CA LEU A 38 13.36 14.09 -23.01
C LEU A 38 12.57 12.80 -23.29
N ARG A 39 12.95 12.06 -24.35
CA ARG A 39 12.31 10.79 -24.70
C ARG A 39 12.54 9.73 -23.61
N PHE A 40 13.76 9.62 -23.09
CA PHE A 40 14.06 8.68 -22.00
C PHE A 40 13.36 9.05 -20.69
N ALA A 41 13.20 10.35 -20.40
CA ALA A 41 12.41 10.81 -19.27
C ALA A 41 10.93 10.42 -19.41
N ARG A 42 10.34 10.57 -20.59
CA ARG A 42 8.96 10.12 -20.87
C ARG A 42 8.81 8.61 -20.72
N LEU A 43 9.69 7.82 -21.34
CA LEU A 43 9.67 6.36 -21.25
C LEU A 43 9.78 5.86 -19.80
N ARG A 44 10.54 6.58 -18.97
CA ARG A 44 10.64 6.31 -17.54
C ARG A 44 9.32 6.55 -16.81
N MET A 45 8.69 7.70 -17.03
CA MET A 45 7.41 8.02 -16.39
C MET A 45 6.33 7.02 -16.80
N GLU A 46 6.30 6.65 -18.08
CA GLU A 46 5.36 5.67 -18.61
C GLU A 46 5.58 4.27 -17.99
N LYS A 47 6.83 3.82 -17.88
CA LYS A 47 7.16 2.55 -17.19
C LYS A 47 6.80 2.58 -15.70
N ARG A 48 7.01 3.71 -15.01
CA ARG A 48 6.58 3.89 -13.61
C ARG A 48 5.07 3.82 -13.48
N HIS A 49 4.34 4.52 -14.34
CA HIS A 49 2.88 4.51 -14.33
C HIS A 49 2.33 3.10 -14.58
N ASN A 50 2.89 2.37 -15.55
CA ASN A 50 2.53 0.97 -15.82
C ASN A 50 2.85 0.05 -14.64
N TYR A 51 3.96 0.30 -13.93
CA TYR A 51 4.29 -0.44 -12.73
C TYR A 51 3.29 -0.21 -11.60
N VAL A 52 2.95 1.05 -11.30
CA VAL A 52 1.94 1.41 -10.29
C VAL A 52 0.59 0.79 -10.64
N ARG A 53 0.17 0.83 -11.91
CA ARG A 53 -1.05 0.18 -12.40
C ARG A 53 -1.03 -1.33 -12.14
N LYS A 54 0.03 -2.01 -12.54
CA LYS A 54 0.17 -3.46 -12.33
C LYS A 54 0.11 -3.83 -10.85
N VAL A 55 0.71 -3.02 -9.98
CA VAL A 55 0.67 -3.23 -8.52
C VAL A 55 -0.74 -3.04 -7.99
N ALA A 56 -1.46 -2.00 -8.44
CA ALA A 56 -2.84 -1.77 -8.06
C ALA A 56 -3.75 -2.93 -8.48
N GLU A 57 -3.61 -3.42 -9.72
CA GLU A 57 -4.36 -4.58 -10.23
C GLU A 57 -4.07 -5.87 -9.46
N VAL A 58 -2.81 -6.14 -9.14
CA VAL A 58 -2.45 -7.32 -8.34
C VAL A 58 -2.98 -7.18 -6.91
N ALA A 59 -2.97 -5.97 -6.34
CA ALA A 59 -3.53 -5.71 -5.02
C ALA A 59 -5.05 -5.97 -4.99
N THR A 60 -5.80 -5.54 -6.01
CA THR A 60 -7.24 -5.79 -6.08
C THR A 60 -7.53 -7.28 -6.20
N GLN A 61 -6.80 -8.00 -7.06
CA GLN A 61 -6.96 -9.45 -7.23
C GLN A 61 -6.67 -10.24 -5.95
N LEU A 62 -5.68 -9.83 -5.15
CA LEU A 62 -5.30 -10.53 -3.92
C LEU A 62 -6.17 -10.17 -2.72
N PHE A 63 -6.54 -8.89 -2.58
CA PHE A 63 -7.20 -8.39 -1.38
C PHE A 63 -8.71 -8.23 -1.50
N ILE A 64 -9.27 -8.34 -2.70
CA ILE A 64 -10.73 -8.31 -2.93
C ILE A 64 -11.17 -9.70 -3.36
N THR A 65 -12.09 -10.30 -2.61
CA THR A 65 -12.81 -11.49 -3.07
C THR A 65 -14.30 -11.25 -2.92
N ASN A 66 -15.09 -11.65 -3.93
CA ASN A 66 -16.56 -11.49 -3.94
C ASN A 66 -17.01 -10.05 -3.60
N ASP A 67 -16.42 -9.05 -4.28
CA ASP A 67 -16.71 -7.61 -4.11
C ASP A 67 -16.45 -7.03 -2.72
N LYS A 68 -15.83 -7.78 -1.80
CA LYS A 68 -15.50 -7.32 -0.46
C LYS A 68 -13.99 -7.41 -0.20
N PRO A 69 -13.40 -6.39 0.46
CA PRO A 69 -12.02 -6.48 0.90
C PRO A 69 -11.89 -7.53 2.00
N ASN A 70 -10.99 -8.50 1.82
CA ASN A 70 -10.71 -9.56 2.80
C ASN A 70 -9.84 -9.09 3.97
N ILE A 71 -9.32 -7.87 3.88
CA ILE A 71 -8.40 -7.29 4.85
C ILE A 71 -9.10 -6.28 5.75
N ALA A 72 -8.74 -6.31 7.04
CA ALA A 72 -9.23 -5.33 8.02
C ALA A 72 -8.65 -3.92 7.76
N GLY A 73 -7.42 -3.87 7.24
CA GLY A 73 -6.74 -2.66 6.83
C GLY A 73 -5.51 -2.95 5.97
N LEU A 74 -5.03 -1.91 5.31
CA LEU A 74 -3.92 -1.97 4.36
C LEU A 74 -2.83 -1.00 4.79
N ILE A 75 -1.58 -1.43 4.67
CA ILE A 75 -0.41 -0.59 4.91
C ILE A 75 0.39 -0.54 3.62
N LEU A 76 0.71 0.68 3.18
CA LEU A 76 1.55 0.88 1.99
C LEU A 76 2.97 1.20 2.47
N ALA A 77 3.86 0.22 2.31
CA ALA A 77 5.28 0.38 2.61
C ALA A 77 6.07 0.57 1.32
N GLY A 78 7.01 1.51 1.30
CA GLY A 78 7.93 1.66 0.17
C GLY A 78 9.02 2.69 0.43
N SER A 79 10.02 2.68 -0.45
CA SER A 79 11.02 3.72 -0.53
C SER A 79 10.56 4.81 -1.52
N ALA A 80 10.78 6.07 -1.17
CA ALA A 80 10.45 7.25 -1.97
C ALA A 80 8.93 7.44 -2.27
N ASP A 81 8.64 8.27 -3.26
CA ASP A 81 7.29 8.77 -3.59
C ASP A 81 6.39 7.73 -4.27
N PHE A 82 6.82 6.48 -4.47
CA PHE A 82 5.99 5.48 -5.13
C PHE A 82 4.72 5.14 -4.36
N LYS A 83 4.80 5.14 -3.02
CA LYS A 83 3.65 4.86 -2.15
C LYS A 83 2.63 6.01 -2.16
N THR A 84 3.11 7.25 -2.30
CA THR A 84 2.25 8.44 -2.38
C THR A 84 1.62 8.52 -3.76
N GLU A 85 2.37 8.26 -4.83
CA GLU A 85 1.84 8.12 -6.20
C GLU A 85 0.74 7.05 -6.25
N LEU A 86 0.94 5.88 -5.64
CA LEU A 86 -0.09 4.83 -5.61
C LEU A 86 -1.32 5.26 -4.81
N SER A 87 -1.13 5.87 -3.64
CA SER A 87 -2.24 6.31 -2.78
C SER A 87 -3.05 7.47 -3.38
N GLN A 88 -2.42 8.32 -4.20
CA GLN A 88 -3.05 9.45 -4.87
C GLN A 88 -3.58 9.09 -6.26
N SER A 89 -3.13 7.97 -6.84
CA SER A 89 -3.58 7.56 -8.17
C SER A 89 -5.01 7.05 -8.15
N ASP A 90 -5.81 7.53 -9.11
CA ASP A 90 -7.17 7.03 -9.37
C ASP A 90 -7.20 5.56 -9.86
N MET A 91 -6.03 4.96 -10.09
CA MET A 91 -5.88 3.56 -10.50
C MET A 91 -6.05 2.60 -9.32
N PHE A 92 -5.96 3.08 -8.09
CA PHE A 92 -6.15 2.25 -6.91
C PHE A 92 -7.64 2.10 -6.61
N ASP A 93 -8.09 0.88 -6.33
CA ASP A 93 -9.50 0.63 -6.08
C ASP A 93 -9.98 1.42 -4.85
N PRO A 94 -11.06 2.23 -4.97
CA PRO A 94 -11.59 3.03 -3.87
C PRO A 94 -11.87 2.22 -2.61
N ARG A 95 -12.26 0.95 -2.76
CA ARG A 95 -12.54 0.05 -1.64
C ARG A 95 -11.28 -0.21 -0.82
N LEU A 96 -10.15 -0.46 -1.48
CA LEU A 96 -8.87 -0.64 -0.82
C LEU A 96 -8.30 0.69 -0.31
N GLN A 97 -8.52 1.78 -1.04
CA GLN A 97 -8.09 3.12 -0.63
C GLN A 97 -8.69 3.52 0.73
N SER A 98 -9.97 3.22 0.95
CA SER A 98 -10.65 3.45 2.23
C SER A 98 -10.09 2.64 3.40
N LYS A 99 -9.34 1.56 3.10
CA LYS A 99 -8.73 0.65 4.08
C LYS A 99 -7.27 0.98 4.35
N VAL A 100 -6.67 1.96 3.68
CA VAL A 100 -5.29 2.38 3.95
C VAL A 100 -5.20 3.02 5.33
N ILE A 101 -4.46 2.37 6.24
CA ILE A 101 -4.27 2.85 7.61
C ILE A 101 -3.07 3.81 7.67
N LYS A 102 -1.95 3.42 7.05
CA LYS A 102 -0.68 4.14 7.18
C LYS A 102 0.20 3.92 5.96
N LEU A 103 0.96 4.96 5.63
CA LEU A 103 2.09 4.92 4.72
C LEU A 103 3.37 4.76 5.54
N VAL A 104 4.18 3.75 5.24
CA VAL A 104 5.44 3.48 5.96
C VAL A 104 6.62 3.65 5.01
N ASP A 105 7.62 4.40 5.45
CA ASP A 105 8.91 4.48 4.77
C ASP A 105 9.78 3.31 5.18
N VAL A 106 10.26 2.54 4.20
CA VAL A 106 11.22 1.45 4.42
C VAL A 106 12.47 1.69 3.60
N SER A 107 13.63 1.45 4.21
CA SER A 107 14.93 1.65 3.57
C SER A 107 15.29 0.52 2.61
N TYR A 108 14.71 -0.67 2.82
CA TYR A 108 14.99 -1.88 2.06
C TYR A 108 13.71 -2.43 1.43
N GLY A 109 13.81 -2.97 0.22
CA GLY A 109 12.74 -3.71 -0.43
C GLY A 109 12.68 -5.19 -0.04
N GLY A 110 11.74 -5.92 -0.63
CA GLY A 110 11.61 -7.37 -0.47
C GLY A 110 11.17 -7.82 0.93
N GLU A 111 11.63 -9.00 1.35
CA GLU A 111 11.24 -9.64 2.62
C GLU A 111 11.81 -8.91 3.85
N ASN A 112 13.01 -8.34 3.73
CA ASN A 112 13.60 -7.54 4.81
C ASN A 112 12.80 -6.25 5.04
N GLY A 113 12.42 -5.57 3.97
CA GLY A 113 11.53 -4.41 4.02
C GLY A 113 10.16 -4.74 4.59
N PHE A 114 9.65 -5.94 4.30
CA PHE A 114 8.38 -6.40 4.84
C PHE A 114 8.43 -6.53 6.37
N ASN A 115 9.50 -7.08 6.93
CA ASN A 115 9.66 -7.16 8.39
C ASN A 115 9.76 -5.79 9.05
N GLN A 116 10.53 -4.88 8.45
CA GLN A 116 10.65 -3.51 8.94
C GLN A 116 9.30 -2.79 8.90
N ALA A 117 8.52 -3.00 7.84
CA ALA A 117 7.17 -2.43 7.73
C ALA A 117 6.23 -2.96 8.82
N ILE A 118 6.33 -4.25 9.17
CA ILE A 118 5.53 -4.85 10.25
C ILE A 118 5.85 -4.21 11.59
N GLU A 119 7.14 -4.04 11.93
CA GLU A 119 7.55 -3.41 13.18
C GLU A 119 7.07 -1.96 13.29
N LEU A 120 7.27 -1.15 12.24
CA LEU A 120 6.85 0.26 12.20
C LEU A 120 5.33 0.44 12.13
N ALA A 121 4.61 -0.57 11.65
CA ALA A 121 3.16 -0.55 11.59
C ALA A 121 2.48 -1.12 12.84
N ALA A 122 3.21 -1.85 13.70
CA ALA A 122 2.66 -2.50 14.89
C ALA A 122 1.90 -1.51 15.80
N GLU A 123 2.50 -0.35 16.08
CA GLU A 123 1.88 0.72 16.88
C GLU A 123 0.57 1.23 16.23
N SER A 124 0.57 1.38 14.91
CA SER A 124 -0.58 1.89 14.17
C SER A 124 -1.71 0.87 14.09
N LEU A 125 -1.38 -0.41 14.01
CA LEU A 125 -2.34 -1.52 14.07
C LEU A 125 -2.98 -1.65 15.45
N GLN A 126 -2.23 -1.44 16.53
CA GLN A 126 -2.77 -1.39 17.89
C GLN A 126 -3.78 -0.26 18.04
N ASN A 127 -3.43 0.94 17.55
CA ASN A 127 -4.33 2.10 17.58
C ASN A 127 -5.64 1.84 16.82
N VAL A 128 -5.61 1.10 15.69
CA VAL A 128 -6.84 0.80 14.93
C VAL A 128 -7.83 -0.02 15.75
N LYS A 129 -7.38 -1.02 16.51
CA LYS A 129 -8.27 -1.81 17.38
C LYS A 129 -8.92 -0.93 18.45
N PHE A 130 -8.12 -0.12 19.15
CA PHE A 130 -8.63 0.81 20.16
C PHE A 130 -9.62 1.84 19.59
N ILE A 131 -9.33 2.40 18.41
CA ILE A 131 -10.21 3.37 17.74
C ILE A 131 -11.53 2.71 17.32
N GLN A 132 -11.49 1.47 16.83
CA GLN A 132 -12.69 0.73 16.45
C GLN A 132 -13.58 0.44 17.66
N GLU A 133 -13.01 -0.01 18.77
CA GLU A 133 -13.75 -0.26 20.02
C GLU A 133 -14.38 1.02 20.55
N LYS A 134 -13.62 2.12 20.62
CA LYS A 134 -14.14 3.41 21.07
C LYS A 134 -15.27 3.92 20.17
N LYS A 135 -15.15 3.77 18.84
CA LYS A 135 -16.22 4.13 17.89
C LYS A 135 -17.46 3.25 18.00
N LEU A 136 -17.30 1.97 18.33
CA LEU A 136 -18.43 1.06 18.53
C LEU A 136 -19.21 1.44 19.79
N ILE A 137 -18.49 1.68 20.88
CA ILE A 137 -19.07 2.14 22.14
C ILE A 137 -19.74 3.51 21.97
N GLY A 138 -19.10 4.46 21.27
CA GLY A 138 -19.69 5.76 20.97
C GLY A 138 -21.02 5.67 20.22
N ARG A 139 -21.06 4.87 19.14
CA ARG A 139 -22.32 4.65 18.39
C ARG A 139 -23.41 4.01 19.24
N TYR A 140 -23.06 3.07 20.10
CA TYR A 140 -24.00 2.45 21.02
C TYR A 140 -24.59 3.47 22.02
N PHE A 141 -23.76 4.34 22.58
CA PHE A 141 -24.24 5.42 23.46
C PHE A 141 -25.07 6.47 22.71
N ASP A 142 -24.69 6.81 21.48
CA ASP A 142 -25.47 7.73 20.63
C ASP A 142 -26.86 7.16 20.33
N GLU A 143 -26.97 5.87 19.95
CA GLU A 143 -28.25 5.20 19.73
C GLU A 143 -29.12 5.15 21.00
N ILE A 144 -28.53 4.89 22.18
CA ILE A 144 -29.25 4.94 23.45
C ILE A 144 -29.75 6.36 23.75
N SER A 145 -28.96 7.38 23.43
CA SER A 145 -29.34 8.77 23.66
C SER A 145 -30.44 9.27 22.73
N GLN A 146 -30.56 8.67 21.54
CA GLN A 146 -31.56 9.02 20.53
C GLN A 146 -32.92 8.33 20.76
N VAL A 147 -32.94 7.24 21.54
CA VAL A 147 -34.15 6.46 21.88
C VAL A 147 -34.88 7.03 23.13
N ARG A 148 -34.41 8.16 23.67
CA ARG A 148 -35.00 8.85 24.83
C ARG A 148 -35.52 10.23 24.44
#